data_AF-A0A2V9YQJ8-F1
#
_entry.id   AF-A0A2V9YQJ8-F1
#
_cell.length_a   1.000
_cell.length_b   1.000
_cell.length_c   1.000
_cell.angle_alpha   90.00
_cell.angle_beta   90.00
_cell.angle_gamma   90.00
#
_symmetry.space_group_name_H-M   'P 1'
#
loop_
_entity.id
_entity.type
_entity.pdbx_description
1 polymer ?
#
loop_
_entity_poly.entity_id
_entity_poly.type
_entity_poly.pdbx_seq_one_letter_code
_entity_poly.pdbx_strand_id
1 'polypeptide(L)'
;MEAIPPGGSATPAGPAALVVQSSGKTPTSKGGSWGAPTVFFGTSELVLVAHPDDEALGCSALLQRAQSPAVIFATDGAPAVERFWAAYGSRQAYAEVRRQEAKLASRAAGNTKIFFLSDVAGNSFVDQELFKNLMAAMAALRGPAGALGTSAILTHAYEGGHPDHDACSFLGHALGKDLMLPVWEMPLYHRDQEGVMRRQQFLCGSVEEFELQPTGEELERKRRMFDEYKSQHHAIRDFPLAPERFRPQPTYDYCRPPHPKTLNYEAWGWPMTGEQVSAAFGAYMRGGEALSA
;
A
#
# COMPACT_ATOMS: atom_id res chain seq x y z
N MET A 1 55.77 -18.22 44.99
CA MET A 1 54.97 -18.45 43.76
C MET A 1 54.03 -17.27 43.65
N GLU A 2 54.56 -16.18 43.08
CA GLU A 2 54.18 -15.61 41.76
C GLU A 2 52.93 -14.72 41.90
N ALA A 3 53.10 -13.41 42.03
CA ALA A 3 53.33 -12.39 40.97
C ALA A 3 52.00 -11.88 40.37
N ILE A 4 51.75 -10.58 40.54
CA ILE A 4 50.70 -9.80 39.89
C ILE A 4 51.20 -9.38 38.50
N PRO A 5 50.33 -9.29 37.47
CA PRO A 5 50.37 -8.10 36.64
C PRO A 5 48.98 -7.46 36.41
N PRO A 6 48.96 -6.18 35.97
CA PRO A 6 47.80 -5.30 36.02
C PRO A 6 47.03 -5.19 34.69
N GLY A 7 45.81 -4.65 34.77
CA GLY A 7 45.18 -3.82 33.72
C GLY A 7 44.63 -4.53 32.48
N GLY A 8 43.32 -4.45 32.28
CA GLY A 8 42.66 -4.76 31.01
C GLY A 8 41.42 -3.89 30.84
N SER A 9 41.51 -2.88 29.97
CA SER A 9 40.44 -1.99 29.56
C SER A 9 39.32 -2.76 28.84
N ALA A 10 38.07 -2.62 29.30
CA ALA A 10 36.90 -3.07 28.58
C ALA A 10 36.67 -2.18 27.35
N THR A 11 36.82 -2.74 26.17
CA THR A 11 36.29 -2.19 24.91
C THR A 11 34.85 -2.66 24.74
N PRO A 12 33.88 -1.80 24.38
CA PRO A 12 32.54 -2.24 24.06
C PRO A 12 32.54 -2.97 22.71
N ALA A 13 31.97 -4.17 22.72
CA ALA A 13 31.73 -4.97 21.52
C ALA A 13 30.83 -4.19 20.55
N GLY A 14 31.30 -4.02 19.31
CA GLY A 14 30.52 -3.47 18.21
C GLY A 14 29.33 -4.36 17.85
N PRO A 15 28.32 -3.81 17.15
CA PRO A 15 27.12 -4.56 16.82
C PRO A 15 27.43 -5.71 15.87
N ALA A 16 26.91 -6.89 16.23
CA ALA A 16 27.04 -8.12 15.48
C ALA A 16 26.38 -7.98 14.09
N ALA A 17 27.13 -8.37 13.06
CA ALA A 17 26.63 -8.46 11.69
C ALA A 17 25.52 -9.52 11.58
N LEU A 18 24.40 -9.12 10.98
CA LEU A 18 23.26 -9.99 10.70
C LEU A 18 23.67 -11.04 9.64
N VAL A 19 23.60 -12.32 10.00
CA VAL A 19 23.85 -13.45 9.09
C VAL A 19 22.59 -13.68 8.25
N VAL A 20 22.63 -13.31 6.97
CA VAL A 20 21.63 -13.71 5.97
C VAL A 20 21.96 -15.14 5.53
N GLN A 21 21.11 -16.10 5.88
CA GLN A 21 21.17 -17.45 5.31
C GLN A 21 20.43 -17.45 3.97
N SER A 22 21.19 -17.46 2.87
CA SER A 22 20.68 -17.73 1.51
C SER A 22 20.77 -19.24 1.22
N SER A 23 19.65 -19.89 0.93
CA SER A 23 19.66 -21.24 0.36
C SER A 23 19.74 -21.22 -1.17
N GLY A 24 20.92 -21.58 -1.71
CA GLY A 24 21.08 -22.22 -3.04
C GLY A 24 21.23 -21.35 -4.31
N LYS A 25 22.29 -21.60 -5.09
CA LYS A 25 22.76 -20.94 -6.34
C LYS A 25 22.18 -21.58 -7.64
N THR A 26 21.54 -20.83 -8.57
CA THR A 26 21.94 -20.27 -9.92
C THR A 26 22.36 -21.27 -11.05
N PRO A 27 22.17 -20.99 -12.39
CA PRO A 27 22.37 -19.68 -13.04
C PRO A 27 21.61 -19.25 -14.35
N THR A 28 21.84 -17.96 -14.66
CA THR A 28 21.81 -17.20 -15.94
C THR A 28 20.50 -16.85 -16.67
N SER A 29 20.14 -15.56 -16.67
CA SER A 29 19.99 -14.77 -17.91
C SER A 29 20.19 -13.26 -17.62
N LYS A 30 20.73 -12.52 -18.59
CA LYS A 30 21.00 -11.08 -18.51
C LYS A 30 19.71 -10.30 -18.68
N GLY A 31 19.12 -9.86 -17.57
CA GLY A 31 18.12 -8.81 -17.44
C GLY A 31 18.22 -8.33 -16.00
N GLY A 32 18.35 -7.02 -15.76
CA GLY A 32 18.65 -6.49 -14.43
C GLY A 32 17.65 -6.97 -13.38
N SER A 33 18.06 -7.89 -12.51
CA SER A 33 17.24 -8.34 -11.38
C SER A 33 17.35 -7.28 -10.29
N TRP A 34 16.33 -6.45 -10.16
CA TRP A 34 16.18 -5.61 -8.98
C TRP A 34 15.77 -6.53 -7.82
N GLY A 35 16.72 -6.93 -6.98
CA GLY A 35 16.41 -7.73 -5.79
C GLY A 35 15.50 -6.93 -4.85
N ALA A 36 14.51 -7.60 -4.22
CA ALA A 36 13.54 -6.98 -3.32
C ALA A 36 14.15 -6.02 -2.26
N PRO A 37 15.33 -6.30 -1.64
CA PRO A 37 15.93 -5.37 -0.70
C PRO A 37 16.40 -4.06 -1.37
N THR A 38 16.84 -4.11 -2.62
CA THR A 38 17.44 -2.97 -3.31
C THR A 38 16.40 -1.98 -3.83
N VAL A 39 15.15 -2.42 -4.05
CA VAL A 39 14.05 -1.54 -4.47
C VAL A 39 13.44 -0.78 -3.29
N PHE A 40 13.40 -1.40 -2.11
CA PHE A 40 12.71 -0.84 -0.94
C PHE A 40 13.62 -0.17 0.10
N PHE A 41 14.93 -0.42 0.06
CA PHE A 41 15.87 0.16 1.02
C PHE A 41 16.72 1.24 0.35
N GLY A 42 16.48 2.49 0.75
CA GLY A 42 17.27 3.64 0.30
C GLY A 42 16.78 4.31 -0.99
N THR A 43 15.52 4.13 -1.37
CA THR A 43 14.95 4.78 -2.56
C THR A 43 13.84 5.78 -2.21
N SER A 44 13.25 6.42 -3.22
CA SER A 44 12.12 7.36 -3.06
C SER A 44 10.86 6.67 -3.55
N GLU A 45 10.22 5.88 -2.69
CA GLU A 45 9.04 5.11 -3.04
C GLU A 45 7.78 6.01 -3.07
N LEU A 46 6.95 5.80 -4.09
CA LEU A 46 5.59 6.31 -4.12
C LEU A 46 4.65 5.21 -3.63
N VAL A 47 4.00 5.43 -2.49
CA VAL A 47 2.99 4.54 -1.93
C VAL A 47 1.61 5.07 -2.32
N LEU A 48 0.93 4.38 -3.23
CA LEU A 48 -0.44 4.68 -3.64
C LEU A 48 -1.42 3.78 -2.90
N VAL A 49 -2.18 4.37 -1.97
CA VAL A 49 -3.20 3.67 -1.18
C VAL A 49 -4.58 4.28 -1.39
N ALA A 50 -5.63 3.49 -1.15
CA ALA A 50 -7.00 3.90 -1.38
C ALA A 50 -7.46 4.88 -0.30
N HIS A 51 -7.19 4.59 0.97
CA HIS A 51 -7.79 5.28 2.11
C HIS A 51 -6.77 5.71 3.17
N PRO A 52 -7.08 6.78 3.94
CA PRO A 52 -6.34 7.13 5.16
C PRO A 52 -6.44 6.04 6.24
N ASP A 53 -5.43 5.17 6.32
CA ASP A 53 -5.19 4.06 7.28
C ASP A 53 -4.40 2.93 6.62
N ASP A 54 -4.68 2.67 5.35
CA ASP A 54 -4.06 1.61 4.54
C ASP A 54 -2.52 1.56 4.63
N GLU A 55 -1.86 2.72 4.63
CA GLU A 55 -0.41 2.82 4.71
C GLU A 55 0.13 2.37 6.07
N ALA A 56 -0.62 2.66 7.14
CA ALA A 56 -0.29 2.19 8.48
C ALA A 56 -0.45 0.67 8.56
N LEU A 57 -1.53 0.13 7.97
CA LEU A 57 -1.81 -1.30 7.98
C LEU A 57 -0.77 -2.10 7.20
N GLY A 58 -0.50 -1.69 5.96
CA GLY A 58 0.24 -2.49 4.99
C GLY A 58 1.76 -2.25 4.95
N CYS A 59 2.23 -1.02 5.22
CA CYS A 59 3.63 -0.65 4.92
C CYS A 59 4.29 0.34 5.90
N SER A 60 3.80 0.43 7.14
CA SER A 60 4.37 1.35 8.14
C SER A 60 5.85 1.15 8.40
N ALA A 61 6.32 -0.09 8.56
CA ALA A 61 7.73 -0.36 8.83
C ALA A 61 8.59 -0.11 7.59
N LEU A 62 8.06 -0.37 6.38
CA LEU A 62 8.71 0.07 5.15
C LEU A 62 8.88 1.60 5.10
N LEU A 63 7.83 2.37 5.40
CA LEU A 63 7.89 3.84 5.41
C LEU A 63 8.96 4.40 6.37
N GLN A 64 9.18 3.72 7.49
CA GLN A 64 10.21 4.10 8.45
C GLN A 64 11.65 3.84 7.96
N ARG A 65 11.83 2.87 7.05
CA ARG A 65 13.14 2.51 6.48
C ARG A 65 13.45 3.24 5.18
N ALA A 66 12.42 3.74 4.50
CA ALA A 66 12.54 4.52 3.27
C ALA A 66 13.24 5.87 3.51
N GLN A 67 14.00 6.36 2.53
CA GLN A 67 14.79 7.58 2.70
C GLN A 67 13.91 8.85 2.66
N SER A 68 12.94 8.88 1.76
CA SER A 68 12.03 10.02 1.55
C SER A 68 10.73 9.55 0.91
N PRO A 69 9.95 8.67 1.57
CA PRO A 69 8.76 8.10 0.97
C PRO A 69 7.66 9.16 0.83
N ALA A 70 6.81 8.95 -0.17
CA ALA A 70 5.59 9.72 -0.37
C ALA A 70 4.38 8.81 -0.40
N VAL A 71 3.35 9.12 0.41
CA VAL A 71 2.06 8.43 0.39
C VAL A 71 1.03 9.30 -0.33
N ILE A 72 0.36 8.73 -1.32
CA ILE A 72 -0.82 9.33 -1.95
C ILE A 72 -2.05 8.54 -1.52
N PHE A 73 -2.98 9.24 -0.89
CA PHE A 73 -4.32 8.73 -0.60
C PHE A 73 -5.24 9.03 -1.79
N ALA A 74 -5.75 8.00 -2.44
CA ALA A 74 -6.51 8.13 -3.68
C ALA A 74 -7.95 8.63 -3.45
N THR A 75 -8.52 8.37 -2.28
CA THR A 75 -9.88 8.81 -1.92
C THR A 75 -9.89 9.59 -0.60
N ASP A 76 -11.03 10.18 -0.29
CA ASP A 76 -11.24 10.88 0.98
C ASP A 76 -11.60 9.97 2.17
N GLY A 77 -11.72 8.66 1.95
CA GLY A 77 -12.07 7.69 3.00
C GLY A 77 -13.48 7.89 3.60
N ALA A 78 -14.36 8.64 2.93
CA ALA A 78 -15.70 8.92 3.44
C ALA A 78 -16.77 8.42 2.45
N PRO A 79 -17.34 7.23 2.66
CA PRO A 79 -18.35 6.71 1.74
C PRO A 79 -19.57 7.62 1.64
N ALA A 80 -20.27 7.60 0.52
CA ALA A 80 -21.50 8.38 0.32
C ALA A 80 -22.61 8.02 1.34
N VAL A 81 -22.64 6.76 1.81
CA VAL A 81 -23.69 6.24 2.68
C VAL A 81 -23.60 6.84 4.10
N GLU A 82 -24.69 7.47 4.54
CA GLU A 82 -24.78 8.22 5.80
C GLU A 82 -24.33 7.45 7.05
N ARG A 83 -24.62 6.15 7.13
CA ARG A 83 -24.26 5.32 8.30
C ARG A 83 -22.78 5.38 8.70
N PHE A 84 -21.89 5.69 7.75
CA PHE A 84 -20.45 5.78 8.01
C PHE A 84 -20.04 7.12 8.65
N TRP A 85 -20.79 8.19 8.39
CA TRP A 85 -20.41 9.54 8.81
C TRP A 85 -21.45 10.25 9.68
N ALA A 86 -22.59 9.60 9.98
CA ALA A 86 -23.69 10.17 10.77
C ALA A 86 -23.22 10.78 12.11
N ALA A 87 -22.30 10.12 12.81
CA ALA A 87 -21.75 10.59 14.08
C ALA A 87 -20.90 11.88 13.96
N TYR A 88 -20.49 12.23 12.74
CA TYR A 88 -19.67 13.41 12.43
C TYR A 88 -20.50 14.55 11.82
N GLY A 89 -21.80 14.35 11.63
CA GLY A 89 -22.74 15.35 11.12
C GLY A 89 -22.73 15.57 9.60
N SER A 90 -21.60 15.34 8.92
CA SER A 90 -21.53 15.35 7.45
C SER A 90 -20.41 14.46 6.91
N ARG A 91 -20.53 14.05 5.65
CA ARG A 91 -19.48 13.30 4.93
C ARG A 91 -18.17 14.07 4.88
N GLN A 92 -18.23 15.38 4.64
CA GLN A 92 -17.06 16.26 4.56
C GLN A 92 -16.36 16.40 5.92
N ALA A 93 -17.11 16.51 7.01
CA ALA A 93 -16.54 16.54 8.35
C ALA A 93 -15.81 15.23 8.68
N TYR A 94 -16.41 14.09 8.31
CA TYR A 94 -15.77 12.78 8.48
C TYR A 94 -14.51 12.61 7.61
N ALA A 95 -14.55 13.02 6.34
CA ALA A 95 -13.37 13.04 5.47
C ALA A 95 -12.23 13.88 6.05
N GLU A 96 -12.54 15.06 6.60
CA GLU A 96 -11.52 15.91 7.23
C GLU A 96 -10.97 15.29 8.52
N VAL A 97 -11.78 14.57 9.32
CA VAL A 97 -11.28 13.78 10.44
C VAL A 97 -10.25 12.77 9.95
N ARG A 98 -10.59 11.92 8.98
CA ARG A 98 -9.66 10.91 8.43
C ARG A 98 -8.39 11.54 7.85
N ARG A 99 -8.52 12.70 7.20
CA ARG A 99 -7.38 13.48 6.69
C ARG A 99 -6.43 13.94 7.80
N GLN A 100 -6.98 14.39 8.94
CA GLN A 100 -6.18 14.81 10.09
C GLN A 100 -5.53 13.61 10.79
N GLU A 101 -6.22 12.49 10.89
CA GLU A 101 -5.65 11.24 11.43
C GLU A 101 -4.44 10.80 10.60
N ALA A 102 -4.53 10.79 9.26
CA ALA A 102 -3.37 10.49 8.41
C ALA A 102 -2.19 11.46 8.60
N LYS A 103 -2.46 12.76 8.77
CA LYS A 103 -1.40 13.75 9.07
C LYS A 103 -0.72 13.53 10.42
N LEU A 104 -1.44 12.96 11.39
CA LEU A 104 -0.88 12.62 12.70
C LEU A 104 -0.11 11.31 12.64
N ALA A 105 -0.70 10.28 12.03
CA ALA A 105 -0.08 8.98 11.81
C ALA A 105 1.25 9.10 11.06
N SER A 106 1.31 9.89 9.98
CA SER A 106 2.52 10.06 9.18
C SER A 106 3.73 10.60 9.97
N ARG A 107 3.50 11.31 11.09
CA ARG A 107 4.57 11.81 11.96
C ARG A 107 5.30 10.68 12.69
N ALA A 108 4.61 9.57 12.98
CA ALA A 108 5.21 8.40 13.59
C ALA A 108 6.06 7.58 12.59
N ALA A 109 5.74 7.68 11.30
CA ALA A 109 6.51 7.05 10.20
C ALA A 109 7.83 7.77 9.87
N GLY A 110 8.08 8.97 10.41
CA GLY A 110 9.30 9.74 10.15
C GLY A 110 9.15 10.73 8.99
N ASN A 111 10.09 10.74 8.05
CA ASN A 111 10.16 11.71 6.94
C ASN A 111 9.19 11.41 5.78
N THR A 112 7.98 10.96 6.10
CA THR A 112 6.96 10.62 5.10
C THR A 112 6.21 11.86 4.65
N LYS A 113 6.25 12.14 3.33
CA LYS A 113 5.38 13.15 2.72
C LYS A 113 4.03 12.51 2.42
N ILE A 114 2.94 13.24 2.64
CA ILE A 114 1.60 12.75 2.33
C ILE A 114 0.86 13.70 1.42
N PHE A 115 0.07 13.15 0.51
CA PHE A 115 -0.75 13.87 -0.46
C PHE A 115 -2.14 13.24 -0.50
N PHE A 116 -3.15 14.08 -0.71
CA PHE A 116 -4.53 13.67 -0.90
C PHE A 116 -4.89 13.98 -2.34
N LEU A 117 -5.29 12.95 -3.09
CA LEU A 117 -5.58 13.09 -4.50
C LEU A 117 -6.89 13.87 -4.71
N SER A 118 -6.88 14.79 -5.66
CA SER A 118 -8.06 15.55 -6.06
C SER A 118 -8.09 15.73 -7.57
N ASP A 119 -9.29 15.91 -8.12
CA ASP A 119 -9.44 16.30 -9.53
C ASP A 119 -8.89 17.71 -9.81
N VAL A 120 -8.97 18.13 -11.07
CA VAL A 120 -8.50 19.45 -11.54
C VAL A 120 -9.26 20.63 -10.93
N ALA A 121 -10.46 20.40 -10.38
CA ALA A 121 -11.25 21.39 -9.68
C ALA A 121 -11.00 21.40 -8.16
N GLY A 122 -10.13 20.51 -7.66
CA GLY A 122 -9.80 20.39 -6.25
C GLY A 122 -10.79 19.53 -5.44
N ASN A 123 -11.66 18.75 -6.10
CA ASN A 123 -12.56 17.83 -5.41
C ASN A 123 -11.85 16.50 -5.14
N SER A 124 -11.98 16.00 -3.91
CA SER A 124 -11.52 14.64 -3.56
C SER A 124 -12.37 13.58 -4.24
N PHE A 125 -11.77 12.41 -4.49
CA PHE A 125 -12.52 11.22 -4.94
C PHE A 125 -13.22 10.55 -3.76
N VAL A 126 -14.48 10.19 -3.97
CA VAL A 126 -15.33 9.59 -2.95
C VAL A 126 -14.93 8.13 -2.72
N ASP A 127 -14.80 7.73 -1.45
CA ASP A 127 -14.61 6.34 -1.05
C ASP A 127 -15.75 5.43 -1.59
N GLN A 128 -15.36 4.25 -2.06
CA GLN A 128 -16.11 3.22 -2.80
C GLN A 128 -16.38 3.56 -4.26
N GLU A 129 -15.92 4.72 -4.75
CA GLU A 129 -16.25 5.23 -6.09
C GLU A 129 -15.02 5.56 -6.95
N LEU A 130 -13.81 5.17 -6.54
CA LEU A 130 -12.59 5.48 -7.30
C LEU A 130 -12.63 4.89 -8.71
N PHE A 131 -13.18 3.68 -8.86
CA PHE A 131 -13.34 3.02 -10.16
C PHE A 131 -14.23 3.80 -11.15
N LYS A 132 -15.09 4.70 -10.65
CA LYS A 132 -15.92 5.58 -11.50
C LYS A 132 -15.14 6.79 -12.03
N ASN A 133 -13.97 7.07 -11.48
CA ASN A 133 -13.23 8.33 -11.67
C ASN A 133 -11.78 8.11 -12.17
N LEU A 134 -11.47 6.95 -12.75
CA LEU A 134 -10.11 6.53 -13.10
C LEU A 134 -9.34 7.52 -13.99
N MET A 135 -10.00 8.13 -14.99
CA MET A 135 -9.36 9.10 -15.88
C MET A 135 -8.89 10.35 -15.12
N ALA A 136 -9.76 10.89 -14.26
CA ALA A 136 -9.45 12.05 -13.44
C ALA A 136 -8.39 11.71 -12.37
N ALA A 137 -8.49 10.54 -11.74
CA ALA A 137 -7.52 10.06 -10.77
C ALA A 137 -6.13 9.87 -11.40
N MET A 138 -6.05 9.26 -12.58
CA MET A 138 -4.77 9.10 -13.29
C MET A 138 -4.16 10.45 -13.67
N ALA A 139 -4.96 11.38 -14.19
CA ALA A 139 -4.48 12.72 -14.52
C ALA A 139 -3.92 13.44 -13.28
N ALA A 140 -4.58 13.29 -12.13
CA ALA A 140 -4.12 13.82 -10.86
C ALA A 140 -2.85 13.14 -10.34
N LEU A 141 -2.65 11.84 -10.60
CA LEU A 141 -1.46 11.08 -10.17
C LEU A 141 -0.19 11.44 -10.93
N ARG A 142 -0.30 11.76 -12.23
CA ARG A 142 0.86 12.05 -13.09
C ARG A 142 1.69 13.24 -12.59
N GLY A 143 1.04 14.26 -12.04
CA GLY A 143 1.71 15.45 -11.51
C GLY A 143 2.66 15.14 -10.34
N PRO A 144 2.14 14.63 -9.21
CA PRO A 144 2.95 14.24 -8.06
C PRO A 144 4.03 13.20 -8.40
N ALA A 145 3.70 12.16 -9.17
CA ALA A 145 4.64 11.08 -9.46
C ALA A 145 5.88 11.56 -10.24
N GLY A 146 5.72 12.46 -11.22
CA GLY A 146 6.84 13.04 -11.95
C GLY A 146 7.69 13.99 -11.10
N ALA A 147 7.06 14.76 -10.19
CA ALA A 147 7.75 15.74 -9.37
C ALA A 147 8.57 15.13 -8.21
N LEU A 148 8.20 13.92 -7.78
CA LEU A 148 8.81 13.26 -6.61
C LEU A 148 10.10 12.50 -6.94
N GLY A 149 10.43 12.30 -8.22
CA GLY A 149 11.64 11.55 -8.62
C GLY A 149 11.60 10.07 -8.19
N THR A 150 10.40 9.50 -8.17
CA THR A 150 10.14 8.15 -7.67
C THR A 150 10.85 7.06 -8.48
N SER A 151 11.40 6.05 -7.80
CA SER A 151 12.08 4.89 -8.39
C SER A 151 11.22 3.61 -8.44
N ALA A 152 10.16 3.53 -7.66
CA ALA A 152 9.22 2.42 -7.63
C ALA A 152 7.86 2.84 -7.07
N ILE A 153 6.80 2.14 -7.47
CA ILE A 153 5.45 2.33 -6.95
C ILE A 153 5.11 1.14 -6.06
N LEU A 154 4.61 1.39 -4.85
CA LEU A 154 3.93 0.40 -4.02
C LEU A 154 2.43 0.70 -4.00
N THR A 155 1.59 -0.31 -4.21
CA THR A 155 0.14 -0.15 -4.13
C THR A 155 -0.57 -1.40 -3.59
N HIS A 156 -1.89 -1.44 -3.65
CA HIS A 156 -2.70 -2.57 -3.22
C HIS A 156 -2.64 -3.74 -4.21
N ALA A 157 -2.70 -4.97 -3.68
CA ALA A 157 -2.91 -6.16 -4.49
C ALA A 157 -4.33 -6.20 -5.08
N TYR A 158 -4.48 -6.71 -6.30
CA TYR A 158 -5.78 -6.90 -6.94
C TYR A 158 -6.43 -8.20 -6.43
N GLU A 159 -7.26 -8.11 -5.38
CA GLU A 159 -7.73 -9.28 -4.63
C GLU A 159 -9.22 -9.25 -4.25
N GLY A 160 -9.95 -8.18 -4.57
CA GLY A 160 -11.40 -8.16 -4.37
C GLY A 160 -11.84 -7.86 -2.95
N GLY A 161 -10.93 -7.33 -2.12
CA GLY A 161 -11.23 -6.84 -0.77
C GLY A 161 -12.13 -5.60 -0.78
N HIS A 162 -11.77 -4.62 -1.61
CA HIS A 162 -12.41 -3.32 -1.71
C HIS A 162 -12.31 -2.80 -3.16
N PRO A 163 -13.37 -2.18 -3.72
CA PRO A 163 -13.31 -1.65 -5.09
C PRO A 163 -12.22 -0.59 -5.29
N ASP A 164 -11.98 0.27 -4.30
CA ASP A 164 -10.92 1.27 -4.39
C ASP A 164 -9.51 0.69 -4.25
N HIS A 165 -9.33 -0.41 -3.52
CA HIS A 165 -8.02 -1.09 -3.45
C HIS A 165 -7.69 -1.68 -4.82
N ASP A 166 -8.67 -2.36 -5.41
CA ASP A 166 -8.59 -2.90 -6.76
C ASP A 166 -8.31 -1.77 -7.78
N ALA A 167 -8.96 -0.60 -7.63
CA ALA A 167 -8.72 0.56 -8.49
C ALA A 167 -7.32 1.16 -8.28
N CYS A 168 -6.80 1.23 -7.06
CA CYS A 168 -5.41 1.63 -6.79
C CYS A 168 -4.40 0.65 -7.41
N SER A 169 -4.67 -0.66 -7.35
CA SER A 169 -3.86 -1.68 -8.03
C SER A 169 -3.75 -1.39 -9.52
N PHE A 170 -4.90 -1.15 -10.16
CA PHE A 170 -4.99 -0.79 -11.58
C PHE A 170 -4.30 0.54 -11.92
N LEU A 171 -4.52 1.59 -11.12
CA LEU A 171 -3.89 2.90 -11.32
C LEU A 171 -2.36 2.81 -11.15
N GLY A 172 -1.89 2.06 -10.17
CA GLY A 172 -0.47 1.80 -9.95
C GLY A 172 0.16 1.05 -11.13
N HIS A 173 -0.52 0.02 -11.65
CA HIS A 173 -0.11 -0.69 -12.87
C HIS A 173 0.05 0.26 -14.06
N ALA A 174 -1.00 1.04 -14.34
CA ALA A 174 -1.02 1.95 -15.47
C ALA A 174 0.05 3.05 -15.33
N LEU A 175 0.22 3.61 -14.12
CA LEU A 175 1.22 4.64 -13.85
C LEU A 175 2.65 4.10 -13.96
N GLY A 176 2.88 2.88 -13.47
CA GLY A 176 4.16 2.19 -13.62
C GLY A 176 4.53 1.97 -15.09
N LYS A 177 3.57 1.58 -15.92
CA LYS A 177 3.76 1.49 -17.38
C LYS A 177 4.07 2.85 -18.00
N ASP A 178 3.31 3.89 -17.64
CA ASP A 178 3.50 5.24 -18.18
C ASP A 178 4.87 5.84 -17.84
N LEU A 179 5.38 5.56 -16.63
CA LEU A 179 6.65 6.10 -16.12
C LEU A 179 7.83 5.12 -16.27
N MET A 180 7.60 3.93 -16.82
CA MET A 180 8.58 2.84 -16.89
C MET A 180 9.20 2.48 -15.53
N LEU A 181 8.37 2.47 -14.48
CA LEU A 181 8.76 2.15 -13.11
C LEU A 181 8.31 0.73 -12.70
N PRO A 182 9.09 0.03 -11.86
CA PRO A 182 8.62 -1.21 -11.25
C PRO A 182 7.45 -0.91 -10.29
N VAL A 183 6.43 -1.78 -10.36
CA VAL A 183 5.28 -1.74 -9.45
C VAL A 183 5.34 -2.94 -8.53
N TRP A 184 5.15 -2.66 -7.25
CA TRP A 184 5.02 -3.63 -6.19
C TRP A 184 3.64 -3.51 -5.57
N GLU A 185 3.18 -4.59 -4.96
CA GLU A 185 1.90 -4.61 -4.27
C GLU A 185 2.02 -5.21 -2.87
N MET A 186 1.10 -4.79 -1.99
CA MET A 186 0.89 -5.33 -0.66
C MET A 186 -0.54 -5.85 -0.52
N PRO A 187 -0.76 -6.96 0.20
CA PRO A 187 -2.09 -7.45 0.49
C PRO A 187 -2.65 -6.69 1.70
N LEU A 188 -3.92 -6.29 1.64
CA LEU A 188 -4.59 -5.71 2.81
C LEU A 188 -5.64 -6.65 3.37
N TYR A 189 -6.69 -6.92 2.61
CA TYR A 189 -7.68 -7.92 2.96
C TYR A 189 -8.45 -8.40 1.73
N HIS A 190 -8.96 -9.62 1.79
CA HIS A 190 -9.80 -10.23 0.76
C HIS A 190 -10.60 -11.39 1.36
N ARG A 191 -11.50 -12.01 0.57
CA ARG A 191 -12.12 -13.29 0.92
C ARG A 191 -11.44 -14.42 0.16
N ASP A 192 -11.01 -15.45 0.87
CA ASP A 192 -10.41 -16.62 0.24
C ASP A 192 -11.45 -17.48 -0.49
N GLN A 193 -11.01 -18.62 -1.02
CA GLN A 193 -11.85 -19.52 -1.81
C GLN A 193 -13.01 -20.12 -1.00
N GLU A 194 -12.87 -20.17 0.33
CA GLU A 194 -13.86 -20.61 1.30
C GLU A 194 -14.76 -19.45 1.79
N GLY A 195 -14.51 -18.22 1.34
CA GLY A 195 -15.26 -17.02 1.73
C GLY A 195 -14.82 -16.41 3.07
N VAL A 196 -13.71 -16.88 3.65
CA VAL A 196 -13.15 -16.38 4.91
C VAL A 196 -12.36 -15.11 4.65
N MET A 197 -12.58 -14.10 5.50
CA MET A 197 -11.80 -12.86 5.45
C MET A 197 -10.34 -13.14 5.85
N ARG A 198 -9.41 -12.87 4.94
CA ARG A 198 -7.97 -12.86 5.18
C ARG A 198 -7.47 -11.44 5.24
N ARG A 199 -6.47 -11.18 6.09
CA ARG A 199 -5.83 -9.88 6.27
C ARG A 199 -4.32 -10.03 6.14
N GLN A 200 -3.68 -9.10 5.44
CA GLN A 200 -2.23 -9.06 5.20
C GLN A 200 -1.65 -10.42 4.75
N GLN A 201 -2.37 -11.10 3.87
CA GLN A 201 -1.98 -12.34 3.21
C GLN A 201 -2.38 -12.21 1.74
N PHE A 202 -1.52 -12.64 0.82
CA PHE A 202 -1.87 -12.68 -0.58
C PHE A 202 -2.86 -13.81 -0.87
N LEU A 203 -3.81 -13.57 -1.78
CA LEU A 203 -4.81 -14.54 -2.22
C LEU A 203 -4.16 -15.77 -2.89
N CYS A 204 -3.08 -15.54 -3.62
CA CYS A 204 -2.28 -16.59 -4.24
C CYS A 204 -0.82 -16.35 -3.89
N GLY A 205 -0.12 -17.39 -3.42
CA GLY A 205 1.31 -17.28 -3.12
C GLY A 205 2.15 -17.01 -4.39
N SER A 206 3.20 -16.20 -4.26
CA SER A 206 4.24 -16.01 -5.27
C SER A 206 5.62 -16.45 -4.74
N VAL A 207 6.49 -16.92 -5.63
CA VAL A 207 7.88 -17.27 -5.29
C VAL A 207 8.75 -16.05 -4.97
N GLU A 208 8.28 -14.84 -5.30
CA GLU A 208 9.00 -13.57 -5.11
C GLU A 208 8.42 -12.71 -3.98
N GLU A 209 7.67 -13.33 -3.05
CA GLU A 209 7.18 -12.62 -1.87
C GLU A 209 8.32 -12.23 -0.93
N PHE A 210 8.25 -10.99 -0.47
CA PHE A 210 9.14 -10.42 0.52
C PHE A 210 8.38 -10.13 1.81
N GLU A 211 8.85 -10.71 2.91
CA GLU A 211 8.36 -10.43 4.26
C GLU A 211 9.30 -9.46 4.97
N LEU A 212 8.77 -8.32 5.39
CA LEU A 212 9.46 -7.38 6.25
C LEU A 212 9.00 -7.61 7.69
N GLN A 213 9.93 -8.05 8.53
CA GLN A 213 9.74 -8.14 9.97
C GLN A 213 10.14 -6.80 10.63
N PRO A 214 9.20 -6.07 11.24
CA PRO A 214 9.52 -4.87 12.00
C PRO A 214 10.38 -5.21 13.23
N THR A 215 11.36 -4.37 13.53
CA THR A 215 12.04 -4.38 14.82
C THR A 215 11.09 -3.94 15.94
N GLY A 216 11.48 -4.12 17.20
CA GLY A 216 10.68 -3.66 18.34
C GLY A 216 10.36 -2.16 18.27
N GLU A 217 11.33 -1.31 17.92
CA GLU A 217 11.09 0.14 17.79
C GLU A 217 10.14 0.48 16.63
N GLU A 218 10.29 -0.20 15.50
CA GLU A 218 9.44 0.01 14.33
C GLU A 218 8.00 -0.44 14.58
N LEU A 219 7.82 -1.51 15.36
CA LEU A 219 6.52 -2.01 15.78
C LEU A 219 5.83 -1.01 16.72
N GLU A 220 6.56 -0.39 17.65
CA GLU A 220 6.01 0.66 18.52
C GLU A 220 5.61 1.90 17.73
N ARG A 221 6.39 2.29 16.71
CA ARG A 221 6.01 3.36 15.77
C ARG A 221 4.78 2.99 14.95
N LYS A 222 4.69 1.76 14.45
CA LYS A 222 3.52 1.25 13.73
C LYS A 222 2.26 1.30 14.60
N ARG A 223 2.37 0.90 15.87
CA ARG A 223 1.26 0.98 16.83
C ARG A 223 0.79 2.41 17.05
N ARG A 224 1.71 3.37 17.17
CA ARG A 224 1.35 4.79 17.22
C ARG A 224 0.62 5.26 15.97
N MET A 225 0.99 4.78 14.78
CA MET A 225 0.23 5.10 13.56
C MET A 225 -1.21 4.58 13.64
N PHE A 226 -1.41 3.33 14.08
CA PHE A 226 -2.75 2.76 14.27
C PHE A 226 -3.58 3.56 15.27
N ASP A 227 -2.97 3.99 16.38
CA ASP A 227 -3.65 4.73 17.44
C ASP A 227 -4.14 6.12 17.02
N GLU A 228 -3.55 6.71 15.98
CA GLU A 228 -4.02 7.99 15.41
C GLU A 228 -5.30 7.83 14.58
N TYR A 229 -5.57 6.65 14.01
CA TYR A 229 -6.78 6.34 13.24
C TYR A 229 -7.98 5.99 14.13
N LYS A 230 -8.34 6.92 15.01
CA LYS A 230 -9.39 6.73 16.03
C LYS A 230 -10.76 6.47 15.42
N SER A 231 -11.08 7.15 14.33
CA SER A 231 -12.32 6.96 13.58
C SER A 231 -12.45 5.54 13.00
N GLN A 232 -11.31 4.88 12.74
CA GLN A 232 -11.23 3.54 12.15
C GLN A 232 -10.89 2.44 13.16
N HIS A 233 -10.73 2.75 14.46
CA HIS A 233 -10.26 1.82 15.48
C HIS A 233 -10.93 0.43 15.42
N HIS A 234 -12.26 0.37 15.28
CA HIS A 234 -12.98 -0.90 15.19
C HIS A 234 -12.74 -1.68 13.90
N ALA A 235 -12.50 -0.99 12.79
CA ALA A 235 -12.23 -1.61 11.49
C ALA A 235 -10.81 -2.20 11.44
N ILE A 236 -9.84 -1.54 12.08
CA ILE A 236 -8.43 -1.88 11.94
C ILE A 236 -7.85 -2.72 13.08
N ARG A 237 -8.50 -2.80 14.24
CA ARG A 237 -7.97 -3.49 15.44
C ARG A 237 -7.56 -4.95 15.25
N ASP A 238 -8.18 -5.65 14.29
CA ASP A 238 -7.95 -7.08 14.05
C ASP A 238 -6.88 -7.32 12.97
N PHE A 239 -6.25 -6.27 12.44
CA PHE A 239 -5.12 -6.40 11.53
C PHE A 239 -3.85 -6.78 12.29
N PRO A 240 -3.07 -7.76 11.79
CA PRO A 240 -1.77 -8.07 12.37
C PRO A 240 -0.83 -6.87 12.21
N LEU A 241 0.09 -6.69 13.15
CA LEU A 241 1.11 -5.63 13.02
C LEU A 241 2.34 -6.09 12.24
N ALA A 242 2.54 -7.41 12.10
CA ALA A 242 3.67 -8.02 11.39
C ALA A 242 3.31 -9.43 10.89
N PRO A 243 4.03 -9.96 9.87
CA PRO A 243 4.95 -9.22 8.99
C PRO A 243 4.20 -8.27 8.04
N GLU A 244 4.92 -7.30 7.49
CA GLU A 244 4.49 -6.61 6.27
C GLU A 244 4.91 -7.43 5.05
N ARG A 245 4.06 -7.51 4.04
CA ARG A 245 4.26 -8.39 2.87
C ARG A 245 4.21 -7.59 1.58
N PHE A 246 5.16 -7.87 0.71
CA PHE A 246 5.29 -7.20 -0.57
C PHE A 246 5.65 -8.20 -1.66
N ARG A 247 5.25 -7.95 -2.90
CA ARG A 247 5.75 -8.70 -4.07
C ARG A 247 5.73 -7.81 -5.31
N PRO A 248 6.52 -8.13 -6.35
CA PRO A 248 6.36 -7.48 -7.65
C PRO A 248 4.93 -7.69 -8.14
N GLN A 249 4.30 -6.63 -8.66
CA GLN A 249 2.93 -6.69 -9.13
C GLN A 249 2.83 -7.72 -10.29
N PRO A 250 1.98 -8.75 -10.17
CA PRO A 250 1.71 -9.68 -11.25
C PRO A 250 1.13 -8.99 -12.47
N THR A 251 1.25 -9.62 -13.64
CA THR A 251 0.51 -9.18 -14.83
C THR A 251 -0.93 -9.68 -14.73
N TYR A 252 -1.83 -8.81 -14.27
CA TYR A 252 -3.25 -9.11 -14.16
C TYR A 252 -4.00 -8.87 -15.49
N ASP A 253 -5.08 -9.61 -15.68
CA ASP A 253 -6.14 -9.25 -16.63
C ASP A 253 -7.19 -8.40 -15.91
N TYR A 254 -7.00 -7.09 -15.90
CA TYR A 254 -7.91 -6.14 -15.24
C TYR A 254 -9.29 -6.04 -15.93
N CYS A 255 -9.50 -6.66 -17.10
CA CYS A 255 -10.84 -6.78 -17.70
C CYS A 255 -11.70 -7.85 -17.02
N ARG A 256 -11.17 -8.55 -16.02
CA ARG A 256 -11.86 -9.60 -15.26
C ARG A 256 -11.72 -9.35 -13.76
N PRO A 257 -12.70 -9.78 -12.93
CA PRO A 257 -12.56 -9.77 -11.49
C PRO A 257 -11.29 -10.50 -11.02
N PRO A 258 -10.75 -10.17 -9.83
CA PRO A 258 -9.54 -10.80 -9.27
C PRO A 258 -9.62 -12.32 -9.20
N HIS A 259 -10.82 -12.84 -8.92
CA HIS A 259 -11.09 -14.26 -8.81
C HIS A 259 -12.57 -14.56 -9.10
N PRO A 260 -12.94 -15.80 -9.46
CA PRO A 260 -14.31 -16.14 -9.86
C PRO A 260 -15.29 -16.33 -8.69
N LYS A 261 -14.82 -16.28 -7.44
CA LYS A 261 -15.67 -16.35 -6.24
C LYS A 261 -16.25 -14.98 -5.88
N THR A 262 -17.24 -14.96 -4.99
CA THR A 262 -17.83 -13.73 -4.45
C THR A 262 -16.77 -12.87 -3.79
N LEU A 263 -16.64 -11.63 -4.26
CA LEU A 263 -15.71 -10.65 -3.72
C LEU A 263 -16.23 -10.10 -2.39
N ASN A 264 -15.34 -9.47 -1.63
CA ASN A 264 -15.69 -9.05 -0.29
C ASN A 264 -16.74 -7.92 -0.27
N TYR A 265 -16.64 -6.94 -1.16
CA TYR A 265 -17.63 -5.87 -1.28
C TYR A 265 -19.01 -6.37 -1.75
N GLU A 266 -19.05 -7.44 -2.55
CA GLU A 266 -20.29 -8.12 -2.93
C GLU A 266 -20.91 -8.85 -1.73
N ALA A 267 -20.10 -9.55 -0.94
CA ALA A 267 -20.54 -10.24 0.27
C ALA A 267 -21.04 -9.25 1.35
N TRP A 268 -20.55 -8.01 1.35
CA TRP A 268 -21.06 -6.93 2.19
C TRP A 268 -22.31 -6.24 1.64
N GLY A 269 -22.79 -6.66 0.47
CA GLY A 269 -24.00 -6.12 -0.16
C GLY A 269 -23.84 -4.67 -0.62
N TRP A 270 -22.63 -4.25 -0.98
CA TRP A 270 -22.39 -2.92 -1.51
C TRP A 270 -22.91 -2.79 -2.95
N PRO A 271 -23.24 -1.58 -3.43
CA PRO A 271 -23.91 -1.38 -4.71
C PRO A 271 -22.93 -1.42 -5.91
N MET A 272 -21.98 -2.36 -5.88
CA MET A 272 -21.07 -2.65 -6.99
C MET A 272 -20.66 -4.11 -7.01
N THR A 273 -20.39 -4.65 -8.20
CA THR A 273 -19.85 -6.01 -8.42
C THR A 273 -18.44 -5.96 -9.00
N GLY A 274 -17.72 -7.09 -8.91
CA GLY A 274 -16.40 -7.24 -9.53
C GLY A 274 -16.43 -7.03 -11.04
N GLU A 275 -17.51 -7.45 -11.70
CA GLU A 275 -17.67 -7.21 -13.14
C GLU A 275 -17.82 -5.72 -13.45
N GLN A 276 -18.54 -4.95 -12.63
CA GLN A 276 -18.68 -3.51 -12.85
C GLN A 276 -17.36 -2.77 -12.66
N VAL A 277 -16.58 -3.14 -11.64
CA VAL A 277 -15.26 -2.55 -11.37
C VAL A 277 -14.28 -2.89 -12.50
N SER A 278 -14.16 -4.16 -12.88
CA SER A 278 -13.28 -4.59 -13.99
C SER A 278 -13.74 -4.07 -15.36
N ALA A 279 -15.04 -3.89 -15.59
CA ALA A 279 -15.55 -3.25 -16.80
C ALA A 279 -15.09 -1.78 -16.90
N ALA A 280 -15.01 -1.06 -15.78
CA ALA A 280 -14.48 0.31 -15.75
C ALA A 280 -12.99 0.35 -16.10
N PHE A 281 -12.20 -0.61 -15.61
CA PHE A 281 -10.78 -0.75 -15.98
C PHE A 281 -10.63 -1.03 -17.49
N GLY A 282 -11.43 -1.97 -18.02
CA GLY A 282 -11.45 -2.27 -19.45
C GLY A 282 -11.85 -1.07 -20.31
N ALA A 283 -12.81 -0.27 -19.85
CA ALA A 283 -13.21 0.96 -20.54
C ALA A 283 -12.09 2.00 -20.56
N TYR A 284 -11.38 2.18 -19.44
CA TYR A 284 -10.19 3.04 -19.38
C TYR A 284 -9.13 2.60 -20.39
N MET A 285 -8.77 1.31 -20.40
CA MET A 285 -7.70 0.78 -21.27
C MET A 285 -8.02 1.00 -22.75
N ARG A 286 -9.25 0.71 -23.18
CA ARG A 286 -9.71 0.98 -24.56
C ARG A 286 -9.69 2.47 -24.90
N GLY A 287 -10.06 3.34 -23.95
CA GLY A 287 -10.00 4.79 -24.13
C GLY A 287 -8.58 5.32 -24.29
N GLY A 288 -7.60 4.73 -23.60
CA GLY A 288 -6.18 5.07 -23.73
C GLY A 288 -5.55 4.61 -25.05
N GLU A 289 -5.98 3.45 -25.58
CA GLU A 289 -5.54 2.96 -26.89
C GLU A 289 -6.04 3.87 -28.03
N ALA A 290 -7.27 4.39 -27.94
CA ALA A 290 -7.83 5.30 -28.93
C ALA A 290 -7.16 6.69 -28.98
N LEU A 291 -6.46 7.09 -27.91
CA LEU A 291 -5.71 8.36 -27.85
C LEU A 291 -4.23 8.22 -28.25
N SER A 292 -3.73 6.99 -28.39
CA SER A 292 -2.34 6.70 -28.75
C SER A 292 -2.16 6.16 -30.19
N ALA A 293 -3.26 5.94 -30.91
CA ALA A 293 -3.32 5.63 -32.34
C ALA A 293 -3.50 6.89 -33.19
#